data_AF-A0AAW1L6M0-F1
#
_entry.id   AF-A0AAW1L6M0-F1
#
_cell.length_a   1.000
_cell.length_b   1.000
_cell.length_c   1.000
_cell.angle_alpha   90.00
_cell.angle_beta   90.00
_cell.angle_gamma   90.00
#
_symmetry.space_group_name_H-M   'P 1'
#
loop_
_entity.id
_entity.type
_entity.pdbx_description
1 polymer ?
#
loop_
_entity_poly.entity_id
_entity_poly.type
_entity_poly.pdbx_seq_one_letter_code
_entity_poly.pdbx_strand_id
1 'polypeptide(L)'
;MCSITSNVPSKFYNLCRLCLSCPVLEDNQCKDAKLERIFDDVEERNIPRKIMTCLSIMVKDDDQLPQVICIRCSEQLDVLYGFKETAKKAEILLHQFLMCMKELEGTTQKKQQIPKLNLKLLKSNVRTTRKKNLQ
;
A
#
# COMPACT_ATOMS: atom_id res chain seq x y z
N MET A 1 -7.29 39.03 -13.96
CA MET A 1 -6.25 38.00 -13.82
C MET A 1 -5.64 38.14 -12.43
N CYS A 2 -6.02 37.27 -11.50
CA CYS A 2 -5.51 37.34 -10.13
C CYS A 2 -4.19 36.56 -10.06
N SER A 3 -3.07 37.28 -10.18
CA SER A 3 -1.75 36.74 -9.89
C SER A 3 -1.64 36.52 -8.39
N ILE A 4 -1.95 35.30 -7.93
CA ILE A 4 -1.63 34.88 -6.57
C ILE A 4 -0.11 34.68 -6.55
N THR A 5 0.63 35.71 -6.16
CA THR A 5 2.02 35.55 -5.74
C THR A 5 1.99 34.79 -4.43
N SER A 6 2.14 33.46 -4.50
CA SER A 6 2.11 32.61 -3.32
C SER A 6 3.37 32.88 -2.48
N ASN A 7 3.20 33.55 -1.33
CA ASN A 7 4.23 33.71 -0.30
C ASN A 7 4.47 32.38 0.45
N VAL A 8 4.63 31.27 -0.28
CA VAL A 8 4.84 29.94 0.32
C VAL A 8 6.34 29.76 0.59
N PRO A 9 6.76 29.57 1.86
CA PRO A 9 8.17 29.38 2.18
C PRO A 9 8.74 28.15 1.47
N SER A 10 9.94 28.22 0.92
CA SER A 10 10.57 27.09 0.19
C SER A 10 10.64 25.81 1.02
N LYS A 11 10.77 25.92 2.35
CA LYS A 11 10.78 24.79 3.29
C LYS A 11 9.48 23.97 3.25
N PHE A 12 8.36 24.57 2.83
CA PHE A 12 7.07 23.88 2.67
C PHE A 12 7.17 22.66 1.74
N TYR A 13 7.88 22.79 0.62
CA TYR A 13 7.99 21.72 -0.39
C TYR A 13 8.92 20.57 0.04
N ASN A 14 9.61 20.72 1.18
CA ASN A 14 10.46 19.69 1.79
C ASN A 14 9.75 18.91 2.90
N LEU A 15 8.47 19.20 3.17
CA LEU A 15 7.68 18.46 4.14
C LEU A 15 7.18 17.15 3.51
N CYS A 16 7.17 16.08 4.30
CA CYS A 16 6.48 14.85 3.90
C CYS A 16 5.00 15.15 3.65
N ARG A 17 4.49 14.77 2.47
CA ARG A 17 3.10 14.98 2.05
C ARG A 17 2.07 14.35 2.99
N LEU A 18 2.43 13.27 3.67
CA LEU A 18 1.50 12.47 4.48
C LEU A 18 1.55 12.81 5.98
N CYS A 19 2.72 13.17 6.51
CA CYS A 19 2.87 13.40 7.96
C CYS A 19 3.52 14.74 8.32
N LEU A 20 3.82 15.59 7.33
CA LEU A 20 4.44 16.90 7.48
C LEU A 20 5.82 16.88 8.15
N SER A 21 6.46 15.71 8.32
CA SER A 21 7.82 15.62 8.85
C SER A 21 8.80 16.31 7.89
N CYS A 22 9.67 17.17 8.43
CA CYS A 22 10.78 17.78 7.69
C CYS A 22 12.08 17.02 8.01
N PRO A 23 12.85 16.59 7.01
CA PRO A 23 14.18 16.00 7.22
C PRO A 23 15.23 16.94 7.82
N VAL A 24 15.06 18.24 7.57
CA VAL A 24 16.09 19.25 7.80
C VAL A 24 15.56 20.25 8.83
N LEU A 25 15.89 20.01 10.09
CA LEU A 25 15.94 21.07 11.10
C LEU A 25 17.42 21.25 11.47
N GLU A 26 17.82 22.51 11.57
CA GLU A 26 19.20 23.04 11.49
C GLU A 26 20.12 22.61 12.67
N ASP A 27 19.69 21.67 13.51
CA ASP A 27 20.43 21.16 14.66
C ASP A 27 20.80 19.67 14.47
N ASN A 28 21.52 19.37 13.38
CA ASN A 28 22.49 18.28 13.21
C ASN A 28 22.21 16.87 13.78
N GLN A 29 20.97 16.39 13.82
CA GLN A 29 20.73 14.94 13.81
C GLN A 29 19.35 14.50 13.32
N CYS A 30 19.20 14.35 12.01
CA CYS A 30 18.21 13.41 11.45
C CYS A 30 19.00 12.38 10.64
N LYS A 31 19.41 11.29 11.30
CA LYS A 31 20.38 10.35 10.73
C LYS A 31 19.91 9.65 9.47
N ASP A 32 18.62 9.64 9.14
CA ASP A 32 18.08 8.87 8.02
C ASP A 32 16.83 9.48 7.35
N ALA A 33 16.66 10.81 7.34
CA ALA A 33 15.48 11.42 6.72
C ALA A 33 15.61 11.58 5.19
N LYS A 34 15.74 10.46 4.49
CA LYS A 34 15.60 10.46 3.03
C LYS A 34 14.13 10.72 2.67
N LEU A 35 13.92 11.63 1.72
CA LEU A 35 12.64 11.83 1.06
C LEU A 35 12.61 11.06 -0.26
N GLU A 36 11.45 10.52 -0.59
CA GLU A 36 11.19 9.88 -1.87
C GLU A 36 10.18 10.71 -2.66
N ARG A 37 10.39 10.84 -3.97
CA ARG A 37 9.46 11.52 -4.87
C ARG A 37 8.20 10.66 -5.03
N ILE A 38 7.03 11.31 -4.98
CA ILE A 38 5.75 10.62 -5.14
C ILE A 38 5.60 10.11 -6.58
N PHE A 39 6.00 10.91 -7.56
CA PHE A 39 5.93 10.61 -8.99
C PHE A 39 7.32 10.25 -9.53
N ASP A 40 7.85 9.10 -9.10
CA ASP A 40 9.06 8.48 -9.63
C ASP A 40 8.65 7.29 -10.52
N ASP A 41 9.22 7.17 -11.73
CA ASP A 41 8.79 6.22 -12.78
C ASP A 41 9.17 4.75 -12.49
N VAL A 42 9.39 4.41 -11.22
CA VAL A 42 9.67 3.04 -10.80
C VAL A 42 8.34 2.31 -10.59
N GLU A 43 7.93 1.55 -11.60
CA GLU A 43 6.69 0.76 -11.65
C GLU A 43 6.40 -0.05 -10.38
N GLU A 44 7.43 -0.63 -9.75
CA GLU A 44 7.28 -1.45 -8.54
C GLU A 44 6.85 -0.65 -7.30
N ARG A 45 7.16 0.65 -7.25
CA ARG A 45 6.83 1.50 -6.10
C ARG A 45 5.43 2.07 -6.20
N ASN A 46 5.04 2.60 -7.37
CA ASN A 46 3.75 3.22 -7.67
C ASN A 46 3.08 3.88 -6.43
N ILE A 47 3.80 4.81 -5.81
CA ILE A 47 3.39 5.52 -4.60
C ILE A 47 2.02 6.19 -4.77
N PRO A 48 1.70 6.89 -5.89
CA PRO A 48 0.42 7.56 -6.06
C PRO A 48 -0.76 6.58 -5.95
N ARG A 49 -0.65 5.43 -6.61
CA ARG A 49 -1.67 4.38 -6.55
C ARG A 49 -1.82 3.83 -5.15
N LYS A 50 -0.72 3.59 -4.43
CA LYS A 50 -0.78 3.08 -3.05
C LYS A 50 -1.45 4.09 -2.12
N ILE A 51 -1.12 5.39 -2.22
CA ILE A 51 -1.75 6.46 -1.43
C ILE A 51 -3.27 6.45 -1.66
N MET A 52 -3.70 6.48 -2.93
CA MET A 52 -5.13 6.46 -3.25
C MET A 52 -5.81 5.18 -2.77
N THR A 53 -5.19 4.03 -3.02
CA THR A 53 -5.76 2.73 -2.66
C THR A 53 -5.89 2.56 -1.15
N CYS A 54 -4.91 3.00 -0.36
CA CYS A 54 -4.86 2.73 1.06
C CYS A 54 -5.49 3.84 1.92
N LEU A 55 -5.37 5.10 1.49
CA LEU A 55 -5.76 6.27 2.30
C LEU A 55 -6.92 7.06 1.68
N SER A 56 -7.36 6.72 0.47
CA SER A 56 -8.38 7.48 -0.28
C SER A 56 -7.99 8.94 -0.52
N ILE A 57 -6.67 9.20 -0.65
CA ILE A 57 -6.12 10.53 -0.94
C ILE A 57 -5.67 10.54 -2.40
N MET A 58 -6.16 11.50 -3.18
CA MET A 58 -5.71 11.74 -4.54
C MET A 58 -4.52 12.69 -4.52
N VAL A 59 -3.36 12.23 -5.01
CA VAL A 59 -2.19 13.06 -5.26
C VAL A 59 -2.11 13.37 -6.75
N LYS A 60 -1.63 14.56 -7.10
CA LYS A 60 -1.36 14.97 -8.49
C LYS A 60 0.00 15.64 -8.59
N ASP A 61 0.66 15.47 -9.72
CA ASP A 61 1.96 16.06 -10.05
C ASP A 61 1.85 17.57 -10.30
N ASP A 62 0.66 18.04 -10.68
CA ASP A 62 0.33 19.44 -10.93
C ASP A 62 -0.24 20.20 -9.72
N ASP A 63 -0.34 19.56 -8.53
CA ASP A 63 -0.82 20.23 -7.33
C ASP A 63 0.28 21.11 -6.67
N GLN A 64 -0.14 22.14 -5.92
CA GLN A 64 0.79 23.08 -5.26
C GLN A 64 1.33 22.55 -3.91
N LEU A 65 1.35 21.24 -3.72
CA LEU A 65 1.61 20.61 -2.44
C LEU A 65 2.91 19.78 -2.50
N PRO A 66 3.45 19.33 -1.35
CA PRO A 66 4.75 18.64 -1.35
C PRO A 66 4.73 17.35 -2.19
N GLN A 67 5.66 17.24 -3.15
CA GLN A 67 5.75 16.12 -4.09
C GLN A 67 6.63 14.97 -3.58
N VAL A 68 6.75 14.87 -2.25
CA VAL A 68 7.69 13.98 -1.55
C VAL A 68 7.05 13.34 -0.32
N ILE A 69 7.49 12.14 0.03
CA ILE A 69 7.16 11.46 1.29
C ILE A 69 8.45 11.04 2.00
N CYS A 70 8.41 10.93 3.33
CA CYS A 70 9.53 10.36 4.08
C CYS A 70 9.51 8.82 4.04
N ILE A 71 10.68 8.19 4.23
CA ILE A 71 10.83 6.72 4.26
C ILE A 71 9.78 6.07 5.16
N ARG A 72 9.58 6.58 6.38
CA ARG A 72 8.60 6.01 7.33
C ARG A 72 7.20 5.91 6.74
N CYS A 73 6.74 6.96 6.06
CA CYS A 73 5.43 6.95 5.42
C CYS A 73 5.40 6.01 4.22
N SER A 74 6.49 5.92 3.45
CA SER A 74 6.63 4.99 2.32
C SER A 74 6.55 3.52 2.77
N GLU A 75 7.31 3.14 3.80
CA GLU A 75 7.30 1.79 4.38
C GLU A 75 5.94 1.42 4.98
N GLN A 76 5.31 2.34 5.72
CA GLN A 76 3.96 2.12 6.25
C GLN A 76 2.93 1.91 5.14
N LEU A 77 3.08 2.66 4.03
CA LEU A 77 2.21 2.54 2.89
C LEU A 77 2.36 1.17 2.20
N ASP A 78 3.58 0.65 2.10
CA ASP A 78 3.85 -0.70 1.59
C ASP A 78 3.23 -1.78 2.48
N VAL A 79 3.39 -1.66 3.80
CA VAL A 79 2.78 -2.58 4.77
C VAL A 79 1.26 -2.57 4.64
N LEU A 80 0.65 -1.39 4.59
CA LEU A 80 -0.81 -1.23 4.47
C LEU A 80 -1.33 -1.78 3.14
N TYR A 81 -0.63 -1.52 2.04
CA TYR A 81 -0.98 -2.06 0.73
C TYR A 81 -0.91 -3.58 0.70
N GLY A 82 0.17 -4.17 1.23
CA GLY A 82 0.33 -5.62 1.33
C GLY A 82 -0.76 -6.28 2.19
N PHE A 83 -1.10 -5.65 3.32
CA PHE A 83 -2.21 -6.09 4.16
C PHE A 83 -3.55 -6.07 3.41
N LYS A 84 -3.85 -4.96 2.71
CA LYS A 84 -5.07 -4.81 1.93
C LYS A 84 -5.19 -5.87 0.84
N GLU A 85 -4.13 -6.15 0.09
CA GLU A 85 -4.13 -7.19 -0.94
C GLU A 85 -4.30 -8.59 -0.35
N THR A 86 -3.71 -8.84 0.83
CA THR A 86 -3.90 -10.11 1.56
C THR A 86 -5.35 -10.28 1.99
N ALA A 87 -5.95 -9.24 2.58
CA ALA A 87 -7.35 -9.25 3.02
C ALA A 87 -8.32 -9.46 1.85
N LYS A 88 -8.14 -8.75 0.73
CA LYS A 88 -8.94 -8.94 -0.49
C LYS A 88 -8.88 -10.37 -1.02
N LYS A 89 -7.66 -10.96 -1.06
CA LYS A 89 -7.50 -12.35 -1.50
C LYS A 89 -8.20 -13.32 -0.57
N ALA A 90 -8.11 -13.10 0.74
CA ALA A 90 -8.82 -13.91 1.72
C ALA A 90 -10.34 -13.83 1.52
N GLU A 91 -10.89 -12.63 1.33
CA GLU A 91 -12.32 -12.42 1.08
C GLU A 91 -12.81 -13.20 -0.15
N ILE A 92 -12.08 -13.10 -1.28
CA ILE A 92 -12.40 -13.84 -2.51
C ILE A 92 -12.41 -15.34 -2.25
N LEU A 93 -11.39 -15.86 -1.57
CA LEU A 93 -11.28 -17.29 -1.29
C LEU A 93 -12.38 -17.79 -0.35
N LEU A 94 -12.76 -16.99 0.65
CA LEU A 94 -13.87 -17.30 1.55
C LEU A 94 -15.20 -17.37 0.79
N HIS A 95 -15.47 -16.42 -0.10
CA HIS A 95 -16.66 -16.48 -0.95
C HIS A 95 -16.67 -17.69 -1.88
N GLN A 96 -15.55 -17.99 -2.54
CA GLN A 96 -15.42 -19.18 -3.39
C GLN A 96 -15.69 -20.47 -2.61
N PHE A 97 -15.18 -20.56 -1.39
CA PHE A 97 -15.43 -21.70 -0.52
C PHE A 97 -16.93 -21.87 -0.22
N LEU A 98 -17.63 -20.79 0.14
CA LEU A 98 -19.07 -20.83 0.38
C LEU A 98 -19.88 -21.22 -0.86
N MET A 99 -19.47 -20.77 -2.06
CA MET A 99 -20.14 -21.17 -3.31
C MET A 99 -20.00 -22.66 -3.58
N CYS A 100 -18.79 -23.23 -3.47
CA CYS A 100 -18.58 -24.67 -3.66
C CYS A 100 -19.38 -25.51 -2.65
N MET A 101 -19.50 -25.07 -1.39
CA MET A 101 -20.27 -25.80 -0.38
C MET A 101 -21.77 -25.84 -0.72
N LYS A 102 -22.34 -24.72 -1.20
CA LYS A 102 -23.76 -24.66 -1.63
C LYS A 102 -24.06 -25.59 -2.82
N GLU A 103 -23.13 -25.70 -3.76
CA GLU A 103 -23.26 -26.61 -4.91
C GLU A 103 -23.32 -28.09 -4.47
N LEU A 104 -22.59 -28.45 -3.41
CA LEU A 104 -22.55 -29.81 -2.88
C LEU A 104 -23.81 -30.18 -2.08
N GLU A 105 -24.46 -29.22 -1.41
CA GLU A 105 -25.71 -29.44 -0.67
C GLU A 105 -26.91 -29.75 -1.59
N GLY A 106 -26.86 -29.31 -2.85
CA GLY A 106 -27.92 -29.53 -3.85
C GLY A 106 -27.88 -30.89 -4.55
N THR A 107 -26.79 -31.65 -4.44
CA THR A 107 -26.64 -32.95 -5.12
C THR A 107 -26.48 -34.09 -4.11
N THR A 108 -27.60 -34.65 -3.67
CA THR A 108 -27.59 -36.00 -3.09
C THR A 108 -27.19 -36.97 -4.21
N GLN A 109 -26.04 -37.65 -4.03
CA GLN A 109 -25.43 -38.66 -4.93
C GLN A 109 -24.42 -38.14 -5.98
N LYS A 110 -23.17 -37.95 -5.56
CA LYS A 110 -21.98 -38.66 -6.09
C LYS A 110 -20.74 -38.31 -5.26
N LYS A 111 -20.20 -39.30 -4.54
CA LYS A 111 -18.82 -39.26 -4.02
C LYS A 111 -17.87 -39.30 -5.21
N GLN A 112 -17.51 -38.16 -5.80
CA GLN A 112 -16.32 -38.06 -6.65
C GLN A 112 -15.96 -36.61 -6.94
N GLN A 113 -14.76 -36.26 -6.48
CA GLN A 113 -14.03 -35.01 -6.74
C GLN A 113 -14.62 -33.75 -6.12
N ILE A 114 -14.33 -33.56 -4.82
CA ILE A 114 -14.14 -32.22 -4.27
C ILE A 114 -13.23 -31.49 -5.27
N PRO A 115 -13.64 -30.37 -5.89
CA PRO A 115 -12.75 -29.58 -6.73
C PRO A 115 -11.51 -29.33 -5.89
N LYS A 116 -10.31 -29.59 -6.41
CA LYS A 116 -9.06 -29.35 -5.69
C LYS A 116 -8.96 -27.85 -5.38
N LEU A 117 -9.67 -27.38 -4.36
CA LEU A 117 -9.44 -26.11 -3.72
C LEU A 117 -8.00 -26.21 -3.29
N ASN A 118 -7.14 -25.39 -3.89
CA ASN A 118 -5.71 -25.49 -3.70
C ASN A 118 -5.41 -25.07 -2.26
N LEU A 119 -5.58 -25.99 -1.32
CA LEU A 119 -5.39 -25.80 0.13
C LEU A 119 -3.94 -25.38 0.43
N LYS A 120 -3.02 -25.54 -0.54
CA LYS A 120 -1.66 -24.99 -0.49
C LYS A 120 -1.66 -23.45 -0.50
N LEU A 121 -2.64 -22.80 -1.13
CA LEU A 121 -2.77 -21.34 -1.16
C LEU A 121 -3.15 -20.76 0.22
N LEU A 122 -4.09 -21.40 0.92
CA LEU A 122 -4.49 -21.04 2.30
C LEU A 122 -3.32 -21.10 3.28
N LYS A 123 -2.36 -22.02 3.07
CA LYS A 123 -1.15 -22.16 3.90
C LYS A 123 -0.01 -21.20 3.53
N SER A 124 -0.07 -20.57 2.36
CA SER A 124 1.04 -19.74 1.84
C SER A 124 1.09 -18.33 2.43
N ASN A 125 -0.05 -17.75 2.80
CA ASN A 125 -0.13 -16.40 3.40
C ASN A 125 0.47 -16.29 4.81
N VAL A 126 0.78 -17.40 5.46
CA VAL A 126 1.41 -17.42 6.79
C VAL A 126 2.94 -17.35 6.71
N ARG A 127 3.56 -17.64 5.55
CA ARG A 127 5.03 -17.77 5.45
C ARG A 127 5.75 -16.53 4.90
N THR A 128 5.06 -15.59 4.26
CA THR A 128 5.70 -14.45 3.57
C THR A 128 6.08 -13.29 4.49
N THR A 129 5.69 -13.28 5.77
CA THR A 129 6.10 -12.25 6.75
C THR A 129 7.40 -12.58 7.51
N ARG A 130 8.08 -13.70 7.24
CA ARG A 130 9.27 -14.14 8.02
C ARG A 130 10.63 -14.06 7.31
N LYS A 131 10.74 -13.54 6.10
CA LYS A 131 12.04 -13.42 5.38
C LYS A 131 12.32 -12.01 4.87
N LYS A 132 12.55 -11.05 5.76
CA LYS A 132 13.37 -9.83 5.47
C LYS A 132 14.14 -9.30 6.70
N ASN A 133 14.37 -10.12 7.72
CA ASN A 133 15.30 -9.79 8.81
C ASN A 133 16.39 -10.86 8.91
N LEU A 134 17.26 -10.92 7.89
CA LEU A 134 18.61 -11.42 8.05
C LEU A 134 19.47 -10.95 6.86
N GLN A 135 20.06 -9.77 7.02
CA GLN A 135 21.41 -9.44 6.56
C GLN A 135 21.89 -8.21 7.33
#